data_AF-Q111H2-F1
#
_entry.id   AF-Q111H2-F1
#
_cell.length_a   1.000
_cell.length_b   1.000
_cell.length_c   1.000
_cell.angle_alpha   90.00
_cell.angle_beta   90.00
_cell.angle_gamma   90.00
#
_symmetry.space_group_name_H-M   'P 1'
#
loop_
_entity.id
_entity.type
_entity.pdbx_description
1 polymer ?
#
loop_
_entity_poly.entity_id
_entity_poly.type
_entity_poly.pdbx_seq_one_letter_code
_entity_poly.pdbx_strand_id
1 'polypeptide(L)' 'MRLVERLMIFGNHQFYPEIYLLCFLFKNFYNYANYLVSQSLIFENLYHSASSASIKTLSFQRDYQAIPTKVSQKILTTL' A
#
# COMPACT_ATOMS: atom_id res chain seq x y z
N MET A 1 -2.21 19.24 -22.26
CA MET A 1 -2.54 17.91 -21.68
C MET A 1 -1.74 16.87 -22.43
N ARG A 2 -0.95 16.04 -21.73
CA ARG A 2 -0.23 14.91 -22.36
C ARG A 2 -1.22 13.74 -22.41
N LEU A 3 -1.50 13.20 -23.59
CA LEU A 3 -2.26 11.96 -23.72
C LEU A 3 -1.36 10.84 -23.17
N VAL A 4 -1.68 10.37 -21.96
CA VAL A 4 -1.06 9.19 -21.37
C VAL A 4 -2.01 8.03 -21.63
N GLU A 5 -1.48 6.88 -22.02
CA GLU A 5 -2.29 5.67 -22.14
C GLU A 5 -2.99 5.37 -20.81
N ARG A 6 -4.31 5.20 -20.88
CA ARG A 6 -5.13 4.77 -19.74
C ARG A 6 -5.40 3.28 -19.86
N LEU A 7 -4.70 2.49 -19.07
CA LEU A 7 -5.03 1.07 -18.90
C LEU A 7 -6.26 0.96 -17.98
N MET A 8 -7.41 0.61 -18.54
CA MET A 8 -8.62 0.25 -17.78
C MET A 8 -8.82 -1.26 -17.84
N ILE A 9 -9.08 -1.84 -16.69
CA ILE A 9 -9.42 -3.26 -16.57
C ILE A 9 -10.92 -3.34 -16.39
N PHE A 10 -11.60 -3.96 -17.36
CA PHE A 10 -13.05 -4.14 -17.35
C PHE A 10 -13.46 -5.40 -16.60
N GLY A 11 -14.69 -5.44 -16.09
CA GLY A 11 -15.25 -6.58 -15.35
C GLY A 11 -15.19 -7.92 -16.10
N ASN A 12 -15.22 -7.89 -17.43
CA ASN A 12 -15.16 -9.08 -18.28
C ASN A 12 -13.73 -9.63 -18.48
N HIS A 13 -12.72 -9.00 -17.89
CA HIS A 13 -11.35 -9.47 -18.01
C HIS A 13 -11.15 -10.75 -17.16
N GLN A 14 -10.46 -11.74 -17.71
CA GLN A 14 -10.28 -13.05 -17.05
C GLN A 14 -9.64 -12.95 -15.64
N PHE A 15 -8.79 -11.94 -15.43
CA PHE A 15 -8.12 -11.68 -14.15
C PHE A 15 -8.76 -10.56 -13.33
N TYR A 16 -9.97 -10.10 -13.70
CA TYR A 16 -10.65 -9.04 -12.96
C TYR A 16 -10.80 -9.34 -11.46
N PRO A 17 -11.24 -10.54 -11.02
CA PRO A 17 -11.43 -10.79 -9.59
C PRO A 17 -10.12 -10.75 -8.80
N GLU A 18 -9.04 -11.30 -9.34
CA GLU A 18 -7.72 -11.27 -8.70
C GLU A 18 -7.17 -9.85 -8.63
N ILE A 19 -7.29 -9.09 -9.71
CA ILE A 19 -6.82 -7.70 -9.73
C ILE A 19 -7.63 -6.85 -8.77
N TYR A 20 -8.95 -7.02 -8.73
CA TYR A 20 -9.81 -6.33 -7.78
C TYR A 20 -9.39 -6.62 -6.33
N LEU A 21 -9.17 -7.89 -5.99
CA LEU A 21 -8.70 -8.30 -4.67
C LEU A 21 -7.36 -7.65 -4.31
N LEU A 22 -6.39 -7.69 -5.23
CA LEU A 22 -5.08 -7.07 -5.03
C LEU A 22 -5.19 -5.55 -4.83
N CYS A 23 -6.03 -4.86 -5.61
CA CYS A 23 -6.28 -3.43 -5.44
C CYS A 23 -6.92 -3.11 -4.07
N PHE A 24 -7.83 -3.96 -3.61
CA PHE A 24 -8.46 -3.81 -2.30
C PHE A 24 -7.45 -3.97 -1.16
N LEU A 25 -6.65 -5.04 -1.19
CA LEU A 25 -5.59 -5.29 -0.20
C LEU A 25 -4.55 -4.17 -0.19
N PHE A 26 -4.14 -3.70 -1.38
CA PHE A 26 -3.24 -2.56 -1.55
C PHE A 26 -3.76 -1.32 -0.83
N LYS A 27 -5.03 -0.96 -1.08
CA LYS A 27 -5.65 0.24 -0.51
C LYS A 27 -5.73 0.16 1.02
N ASN A 28 -6.10 -1.00 1.55
CA ASN A 28 -6.17 -1.23 2.99
C ASN A 28 -4.79 -1.09 3.63
N PHE A 29 -3.77 -1.72 3.05
CA PHE A 29 -2.42 -1.63 3.57
C PHE A 29 -1.86 -0.20 3.53
N TYR A 30 -2.07 0.50 2.41
CA TYR A 30 -1.66 1.90 2.25
C TYR A 30 -2.31 2.80 3.31
N ASN A 31 -3.63 2.68 3.50
CA ASN A 31 -4.36 3.45 4.50
C ASN A 31 -3.88 3.16 5.93
N TYR A 32 -3.64 1.89 6.24
CA TYR A 32 -3.13 1.48 7.55
C TYR A 32 -1.73 2.04 7.83
N ALA A 33 -0.82 1.93 6.86
CA ALA A 33 0.53 2.47 6.99
C ALA A 33 0.50 4.01 7.16
N ASN A 34 -0.32 4.72 6.38
CA ASN A 34 -0.53 6.16 6.52
C ASN A 34 -1.08 6.57 7.88
N TYR A 35 -2.03 5.81 8.40
CA TYR A 35 -2.59 6.05 9.73
C TYR A 35 -1.50 5.96 10.80
N LEU A 36 -0.61 4.96 10.73
CA LEU A 36 0.50 4.83 11.69
C LEU A 36 1.48 6.00 11.59
N VAL A 37 1.86 6.43 10.39
CA VAL A 37 2.76 7.59 10.19
C VAL A 37 2.12 8.87 10.73
N SER A 38 0.82 9.05 10.50
CA SER A 38 0.08 10.21 11.01
C SER A 38 0.00 10.19 12.55
N GLN A 39 -0.24 9.01 13.13
CA GLN A 39 -0.27 8.82 14.58
C GLN A 39 1.09 9.18 15.22
N SER A 40 2.20 8.67 14.69
CA SER A 40 3.53 9.00 15.22
C SER A 40 3.84 10.49 15.09
N LEU A 41 3.40 11.12 14.00
CA LEU A 41 3.60 12.56 13.81
C LEU A 41 2.80 13.39 14.82
N ILE A 42 1.54 13.05 15.05
CA ILE A 42 0.65 13.83 15.93
C ILE A 42 1.03 13.66 17.40
N PHE A 43 1.29 12.43 17.85
CA PHE A 43 1.44 12.13 19.27
C PHE A 43 2.89 12.04 19.75
N GLU A 44 3.82 11.73 18.86
CA GLU A 44 5.24 11.56 19.20
C GLU A 44 6.11 12.67 18.60
N ASN A 45 5.55 13.51 17.71
CA ASN A 45 6.27 14.51 16.91
C ASN A 45 7.44 13.90 16.12
N LEU A 46 7.33 12.61 15.80
CA LEU A 46 8.33 11.85 15.05
C LEU A 46 7.84 11.69 13.62
N TYR A 47 8.55 12.32 12.69
CA TYR A 47 8.44 12.00 11.26
C TYR A 47 9.23 10.72 11.00
N HIS A 48 8.69 9.59 11.42
CA HIS A 48 9.20 8.31 10.96
C HIS A 48 8.84 8.17 9.49
N SER A 49 9.80 8.38 8.60
CA SER A 49 9.69 7.75 7.28
C SER A 49 9.44 6.27 7.54
N ALA A 50 8.50 5.65 6.81
CA ALA A 50 8.03 4.32 7.11
C ALA A 50 9.08 3.21 6.84
N SER A 51 10.37 3.56 6.83
CA SER A 51 11.43 2.91 6.06
C SER A 51 12.29 1.91 6.85
N SER A 52 12.21 1.81 8.18
CA SER A 52 13.02 0.81 8.90
C SER A 52 12.36 0.19 10.14
N ALA A 53 11.99 0.98 11.14
CA ALA A 53 11.37 0.45 12.37
C ALA A 53 9.90 0.02 12.14
N SER A 54 9.15 0.81 11.37
CA SER A 54 7.77 0.52 10.97
C SER A 54 7.68 -0.64 9.99
N ILE A 55 8.67 -0.86 9.09
CA ILE A 55 8.66 -1.99 8.15
C ILE A 55 8.60 -3.32 8.87
N LYS A 56 9.40 -3.49 9.94
CA LYS A 56 9.38 -4.74 10.73
C LYS A 56 8.02 -5.00 11.36
N THR A 57 7.35 -3.96 11.83
CA THR A 57 6.03 -4.08 12.45
C THR A 57 4.95 -4.34 11.39
N LEU A 58 5.05 -3.64 10.25
CA LEU A 58 4.14 -3.75 9.11
C LEU A 58 4.32 -5.08 8.34
N SER A 59 5.49 -5.72 8.42
CA SER A 59 5.74 -7.00 7.74
C SER A 59 4.92 -8.18 8.29
N PHE A 60 4.40 -8.05 9.51
CA PHE A 60 3.50 -9.04 10.11
C PHE A 60 2.02 -8.77 9.80
N GLN A 61 1.70 -7.66 9.14
CA GLN A 61 0.32 -7.31 8.80
C GLN A 61 -0.18 -8.22 7.66
N ARG A 62 -1.44 -8.66 7.75
CA ARG A 62 -2.01 -9.65 6.84
C ARG A 62 -2.02 -9.21 5.37
N ASP A 63 -2.38 -7.95 5.10
CA ASP A 63 -2.41 -7.43 3.72
C ASP A 63 -0.99 -7.27 3.13
N TYR A 64 0.02 -6.94 3.96
CA TYR A 64 1.42 -6.89 3.56
C TYR A 64 1.90 -8.24 3.01
N GLN A 65 1.49 -9.34 3.67
CA GLN A 65 1.83 -10.71 3.31
C GLN A 65 0.99 -11.23 2.13
N ALA A 66 -0.24 -10.71 1.97
CA ALA A 66 -1.16 -11.14 0.94
C ALA A 66 -0.87 -10.53 -0.45
N ILE A 67 -0.21 -9.37 -0.51
CA ILE A 67 0.21 -8.74 -1.77
C ILE A 67 1.68 -9.07 -2.11
N PRO A 68 2.10 -8.96 -3.38
CA PRO A 68 3.49 -9.24 -3.76
C PRO A 68 4.48 -8.35 -3.02
N THR A 69 5.55 -8.94 -2.47
CA THR A 69 6.50 -8.26 -1.59
C THR A 69 7.07 -6.97 -2.17
N LYS A 70 7.35 -6.94 -3.48
CA LYS A 70 7.84 -5.73 -4.17
C LYS A 70 6.83 -4.58 -4.10
N VAL A 71 5.53 -4.88 -4.18
CA VAL A 71 4.45 -3.90 -4.07
C VAL A 71 4.36 -3.41 -2.63
N SER A 72 4.38 -4.30 -1.64
CA SER A 72 4.35 -3.93 -0.23
C SER A 72 5.52 -3.02 0.16
N GLN A 73 6.73 -3.34 -0.30
CA GLN A 73 7.92 -2.51 -0.09
C GLN A 73 7.82 -1.16 -0.80
N LYS A 74 7.25 -1.12 -2.01
CA LYS A 74 7.07 0.14 -2.75
C LYS A 74 6.12 1.09 -2.03
N ILE A 75 5.06 0.57 -1.40
CA ILE A 75 4.14 1.36 -0.58
C ILE A 75 4.90 2.03 0.57
N LEU A 76 5.67 1.26 1.33
CA LEU A 76 6.42 1.76 2.49
C LEU A 76 7.51 2.77 2.13
N THR A 77 8.04 2.73 0.91
CA THR A 77 9.03 3.71 0.44
C THR A 77 8.41 4.98 -0.14
N THR A 78 7.10 4.98 -0.40
CA THR A 78 6.38 6.14 -0.95
C THR A 78 5.78 7.03 0.16
N LEU A 79 5.73 6.52 1.40
CA LEU A 79 5.24 7.20 2.60
C LEU A 79 6.38 7.86 3.38
#